data_AF-A0A662T1S1-F1
#
_entry.id   AF-A0A662T1S1-F1
#
_cell.length_a   1.000
_cell.length_b   1.000
_cell.length_c   1.000
_cell.angle_alpha   90.00
_cell.angle_beta   90.00
_cell.angle_gamma   90.00
#
_symmetry.space_group_name_H-M   'P 1'
#
loop_
_entity.id
_entity.type
_entity.pdbx_description
1 polymer ?
#
loop_
_entity_poly.entity_id
_entity_poly.type
_entity_poly.pdbx_seq_one_letter_code
_entity_poly.pdbx_strand_id
1 'polypeptide(L)'
;MLAPGFDLAAAITLALAFAIGVVIGAIGFVLGRIISPRRELPMKRERYECGNKPMGRARGWFAMQYYPYLIVFLTVEPIAIYCFLSLILAKEALLQVSAILALIVAMLAPTLLFGLEAARRVELWLVQEDSS
;
A
#
# COMPACT_ATOMS: atom_id res chain seq x y z
N MET A 1 -28.32 -7.54 23.72
CA MET A 1 -27.93 -8.88 23.25
C MET A 1 -27.05 -8.68 22.02
N LEU A 2 -25.74 -8.92 22.13
CA LEU A 2 -24.81 -8.88 20.99
C LEU A 2 -25.13 -10.07 20.06
N ALA A 3 -24.96 -9.89 18.74
CA ALA A 3 -25.32 -10.90 17.75
C ALA A 3 -24.67 -12.27 18.03
N PRO A 4 -25.35 -13.40 17.73
CA PRO A 4 -24.77 -14.72 17.88
C PRO A 4 -23.48 -14.80 17.06
N GLY A 5 -22.34 -15.03 17.72
CA GLY A 5 -21.00 -15.08 17.11
C GLY A 5 -20.07 -13.92 17.44
N PHE A 6 -20.53 -12.87 18.14
CA PHE A 6 -19.64 -11.81 18.61
C PHE A 6 -18.96 -12.21 19.93
N ASP A 7 -17.70 -12.63 19.84
CA ASP A 7 -16.86 -12.84 21.02
C ASP A 7 -16.33 -11.49 21.53
N LEU A 8 -17.00 -10.98 22.57
CA LEU A 8 -16.63 -9.73 23.23
C LEU A 8 -15.19 -9.80 23.78
N ALA A 9 -14.73 -10.96 24.26
CA ALA A 9 -13.38 -11.12 24.76
C ALA A 9 -12.35 -11.02 23.63
N ALA A 10 -12.63 -11.61 22.47
CA ALA A 10 -11.78 -11.48 21.28
C ALA A 10 -11.72 -10.02 20.78
N ALA A 11 -12.87 -9.33 20.74
CA ALA A 11 -12.92 -7.92 20.35
C ALA A 11 -12.12 -7.02 21.31
N ILE A 12 -12.27 -7.24 22.62
CA ILE A 12 -11.48 -6.54 23.65
C ILE A 12 -9.98 -6.84 23.49
N THR A 13 -9.63 -8.10 23.24
CA THR A 13 -8.22 -8.51 23.06
C THR A 13 -7.60 -7.81 21.85
N LEU A 14 -8.30 -7.78 20.71
CA LEU A 14 -7.83 -7.10 19.51
C LEU A 14 -7.69 -5.58 19.73
N ALA A 15 -8.69 -4.95 20.34
CA ALA A 15 -8.66 -3.53 20.65
C ALA A 15 -7.51 -3.18 21.59
N LEU A 16 -7.26 -4.01 22.61
CA LEU A 16 -6.17 -3.83 23.54
C LEU A 16 -4.80 -4.00 22.86
N ALA A 17 -4.62 -5.03 22.03
CA ALA A 17 -3.38 -5.26 21.28
C ALA A 17 -3.06 -4.07 20.36
N PHE A 18 -4.07 -3.56 19.63
CA PHE A 18 -3.91 -2.38 18.79
C PHE A 18 -3.57 -1.13 19.60
N ALA A 19 -4.29 -0.89 20.70
CA ALA A 19 -4.05 0.25 21.59
C ALA A 19 -2.63 0.20 22.19
N ILE A 20 -2.16 -0.96 22.63
CA ILE A 20 -0.79 -1.16 23.13
C ILE A 20 0.22 -0.80 22.04
N GLY A 21 0.03 -1.26 20.79
CA GLY A 21 0.91 -0.92 19.67
C GLY A 21 1.01 0.59 19.44
N VAL A 22 -0.12 1.29 19.43
CA VAL A 22 -0.16 2.75 19.29
C VAL A 22 0.52 3.45 20.48
N VAL A 23 0.24 3.01 21.72
CA VAL A 23 0.83 3.58 22.93
C VAL A 23 2.34 3.40 22.96
N ILE A 24 2.86 2.23 22.59
CA ILE A 24 4.30 1.98 22.50
C ILE A 24 4.94 2.91 21.46
N GLY A 25 4.32 3.05 20.28
CA GLY A 25 4.79 3.99 19.25
C GLY A 25 4.81 5.44 19.74
N ALA A 26 3.76 5.87 20.45
CA ALA A 26 3.67 7.20 21.03
C ALA A 26 4.73 7.44 22.13
N ILE A 27 4.95 6.46 23.02
CA ILE A 27 6.00 6.52 24.04
C ILE A 27 7.37 6.66 23.37
N GLY A 28 7.66 5.86 22.33
CA GLY A 28 8.91 5.94 21.57
C GLY A 28 9.13 7.32 20.94
N PHE A 29 8.09 7.90 20.33
CA PHE A 29 8.13 9.25 19.79
C PHE A 29 8.39 10.31 20.86
N VAL A 30 7.68 10.26 22.00
CA VAL A 30 7.84 11.21 23.10
C VAL A 30 9.23 11.11 23.72
N LEU A 31 9.72 9.90 23.99
CA LEU A 31 11.06 9.68 24.52
C LEU A 31 12.13 10.19 23.55
N GLY A 32 12.03 9.86 22.26
CA GLY A 32 12.94 10.38 21.24
C GLY A 32 12.97 11.92 21.23
N ARG A 33 11.83 12.55 21.42
CA ARG A 33 11.71 14.02 21.45
C ARG A 33 12.23 14.64 22.76
N ILE A 34 12.19 13.92 23.89
CA ILE A 34 12.74 14.39 25.18
C ILE A 34 14.26 14.19 25.26
N ILE A 35 14.76 13.03 24.83
CA ILE A 35 16.17 12.64 24.96
C ILE A 35 17.04 13.29 23.87
N SER A 36 16.49 13.53 22.67
CA SER A 36 17.28 14.01 21.53
C SER A 36 17.85 15.42 21.75
N PRO A 37 19.16 15.63 21.52
CA PRO A 37 19.79 16.94 21.62
C PRO A 37 19.26 17.87 20.52
N ARG A 38 18.62 18.98 20.93
CA ARG A 38 18.05 19.95 20.00
C ARG A 38 19.00 21.10 19.74
N ARG A 39 19.67 21.05 18.59
CA ARG A 39 20.41 22.19 18.05
C ARG A 39 19.77 22.63 16.74
N GLU A 40 19.01 23.72 16.82
CA GLU A 40 18.36 24.38 15.69
C GLU A 40 19.42 25.14 14.88
N LEU A 41 19.79 24.61 13.72
CA LEU A 41 20.60 25.33 12.73
C LEU A 41 19.77 25.54 11.46
N PRO A 42 19.80 26.73 10.84
CA PRO A 42 19.09 26.98 9.58
C PRO A 42 19.44 25.95 8.50
N MET A 43 20.71 25.59 8.36
CA MET A 43 21.19 24.59 7.39
C MET A 43 20.59 23.19 7.60
N LYS A 44 20.25 22.80 8.84
CA LYS A 44 19.60 21.51 9.11
C LYS A 44 18.16 21.44 8.62
N ARG A 45 17.56 22.60 8.32
CA ARG A 45 16.20 22.74 7.78
C ARG A 45 16.18 22.93 6.26
N GLU A 46 17.35 23.12 5.64
CA GLU A 46 17.50 23.18 4.20
C GLU A 46 17.53 21.78 3.60
N ARG A 47 17.14 21.65 2.32
CA ARG A 47 17.18 20.37 1.61
C ARG A 47 18.63 19.95 1.39
N TYR A 48 18.91 18.66 1.53
CA TYR A 48 20.23 18.11 1.25
C TYR A 48 20.55 18.13 -0.25
N GLU A 49 21.60 18.84 -0.64
CA GLU A 49 22.11 18.97 -2.01
C GLU A 49 23.64 18.75 -2.03
N CYS A 50 24.09 17.60 -1.49
CA CYS A 50 25.52 17.24 -1.40
C CYS A 50 26.42 18.30 -0.73
N GLY A 51 25.87 19.05 0.23
CA GLY A 51 26.57 20.11 0.96
C GLY A 51 26.51 21.50 0.31
N ASN A 52 25.97 21.60 -0.91
CA ASN A 52 25.69 22.89 -1.52
C ASN A 52 24.39 23.49 -0.98
N LYS A 53 24.26 24.83 -1.05
CA LYS A 53 22.96 25.47 -0.79
C LYS A 53 21.97 25.07 -1.87
N PRO A 54 20.71 24.76 -1.53
CA PRO A 54 19.73 24.37 -2.52
C PRO A 54 19.47 25.51 -3.51
N MET A 55 19.61 25.22 -4.80
CA MET A 55 19.48 26.17 -5.88
C MET A 55 18.49 25.61 -6.92
N GLY A 56 17.61 26.46 -7.44
CA GLY A 56 16.67 26.07 -8.50
C GLY A 56 15.47 25.23 -8.04
N ARG A 57 14.74 24.69 -9.02
CA ARG A 57 13.51 23.92 -8.79
C ARG A 57 13.85 22.44 -8.55
N ALA A 58 13.79 22.01 -7.31
CA ALA A 58 14.16 20.65 -6.90
C ALA A 58 13.08 19.56 -7.13
N ARG A 59 11.99 19.88 -7.87
CA ARG A 59 10.87 18.96 -8.19
C ARG A 59 10.42 19.19 -9.64
N GLY A 60 10.77 18.24 -10.51
CA GLY A 60 10.23 18.13 -11.86
C GLY A 60 8.96 17.26 -11.92
N TRP A 61 8.42 17.10 -13.12
CA TRP A 61 7.39 16.08 -13.39
C TRP A 61 8.05 14.71 -13.28
N PHE A 62 7.68 13.94 -12.26
CA PHE A 62 8.11 12.55 -12.14
C PHE A 62 7.26 11.71 -13.08
N ALA A 63 7.90 10.94 -13.97
CA ALA A 63 7.17 9.97 -14.75
C ALA A 63 6.58 8.90 -13.83
N MET A 64 5.30 8.59 -14.02
CA MET A 64 4.55 7.68 -13.16
C MET A 64 4.85 6.21 -13.50
N GLN A 65 6.13 5.84 -13.53
CA GLN A 65 6.65 4.50 -13.86
C GLN A 65 6.00 3.38 -13.03
N TYR A 66 5.59 3.71 -11.80
CA TYR A 66 4.96 2.76 -10.89
C TYR A 66 3.44 2.61 -11.07
N TYR A 67 2.81 3.40 -11.94
CA TYR A 67 1.36 3.33 -12.14
C TYR A 67 0.85 1.98 -12.66
N PRO A 68 1.49 1.34 -13.67
CA PRO A 68 1.06 0.02 -14.13
C PRO A 68 1.12 -1.05 -13.03
N TYR A 69 2.08 -0.95 -12.10
CA TYR A 69 2.19 -1.86 -10.97
C TYR A 69 1.02 -1.71 -9.99
N LEU A 70 0.49 -0.49 -9.81
CA LEU A 70 -0.73 -0.27 -9.02
C LEU A 70 -1.94 -0.95 -9.67
N ILE A 71 -2.06 -0.89 -11.01
CA ILE A 71 -3.15 -1.56 -11.74
C ILE A 71 -3.06 -3.08 -11.55
N VAL A 72 -1.86 -3.65 -11.70
CA VAL A 72 -1.64 -5.09 -11.48
C VAL A 72 -1.99 -5.47 -10.04
N PHE A 73 -1.51 -4.72 -9.05
CA PHE A 73 -1.79 -4.96 -7.63
C PHE A 73 -3.30 -4.93 -7.34
N LEU A 74 -3.99 -3.86 -7.72
CA LEU A 74 -5.43 -3.69 -7.50
C LEU A 74 -6.29 -4.73 -8.23
N THR A 75 -5.75 -5.36 -9.27
CA THR A 75 -6.44 -6.42 -10.00
C THR A 75 -6.21 -7.80 -9.36
N VAL A 76 -4.98 -8.08 -8.90
CA VAL A 76 -4.61 -9.37 -8.32
C VAL A 76 -5.07 -9.52 -6.86
N GLU A 77 -5.03 -8.45 -6.07
CA GLU A 77 -5.46 -8.46 -4.65
C GLU A 77 -6.88 -9.02 -4.47
N PRO A 78 -7.94 -8.51 -5.15
CA PRO A 78 -9.28 -9.06 -4.99
C PRO A 78 -9.36 -10.52 -5.47
N ILE A 79 -8.67 -10.91 -6.54
CA ILE A 79 -8.62 -12.31 -6.99
C ILE A 79 -8.07 -13.22 -5.89
N ALA A 80 -7.00 -12.79 -5.20
CA ALA A 80 -6.41 -13.55 -4.11
C ALA A 80 -7.37 -13.70 -2.92
N ILE A 81 -8.06 -12.62 -2.52
CA ILE A 81 -9.05 -12.64 -1.44
C ILE A 81 -10.20 -13.60 -1.79
N TYR A 82 -10.77 -13.49 -2.99
CA TYR A 82 -11.86 -14.38 -3.41
C TYR A 82 -11.41 -15.82 -3.57
N CYS A 83 -10.17 -16.06 -4.02
CA CYS A 83 -9.58 -17.39 -4.05
C CYS A 83 -9.55 -18.00 -2.63
N PHE A 84 -9.05 -17.25 -1.64
CA PHE A 84 -9.03 -17.72 -0.25
C PHE A 84 -10.44 -17.98 0.30
N LEU A 85 -11.39 -17.07 0.11
CA LEU A 85 -12.78 -17.24 0.56
C LEU A 85 -13.46 -18.44 -0.13
N SER A 86 -13.17 -18.65 -1.41
CA SER A 86 -13.69 -19.77 -2.18
C SER A 86 -13.26 -21.13 -1.62
N LEU A 87 -12.02 -21.23 -1.11
CA LEU A 87 -11.50 -22.47 -0.52
C LEU A 87 -12.23 -22.85 0.77
N ILE A 88 -12.70 -21.87 1.54
CA ILE A 88 -13.46 -22.08 2.77
C ILE A 88 -14.85 -22.65 2.44
N LEU A 89 -15.52 -22.11 1.43
CA LEU A 89 -16.90 -22.49 1.04
C LEU A 89 -16.98 -23.63 0.01
N ALA A 90 -15.86 -24.05 -0.58
CA ALA A 90 -15.82 -25.03 -1.67
C ALA A 90 -16.51 -26.36 -1.34
N LYS A 91 -16.57 -26.74 -0.05
CA LYS A 91 -17.20 -28.00 0.38
C LYS A 91 -18.73 -28.00 0.26
N GLU A 92 -19.36 -26.83 0.43
CA GLU A 92 -20.83 -26.72 0.48
C GLU A 92 -21.42 -26.44 -0.91
N ALA A 93 -20.68 -25.70 -1.75
CA ALA A 93 -21.20 -25.21 -3.03
C ALA A 93 -20.11 -25.10 -4.10
N LEU A 94 -19.34 -26.17 -4.33
CA LEU A 94 -18.16 -26.18 -5.22
C LEU A 94 -18.43 -25.56 -6.60
N LEU A 95 -19.54 -25.94 -7.25
CA LEU A 95 -19.85 -25.49 -8.61
C LEU A 95 -20.18 -23.99 -8.65
N GLN A 96 -20.97 -23.50 -7.69
CA GLN A 96 -21.39 -22.10 -7.65
C GLN A 96 -20.21 -21.19 -7.28
N VAL A 97 -19.42 -21.60 -6.29
CA VAL A 97 -18.26 -20.87 -5.81
C VAL A 97 -17.16 -20.80 -6.88
N SER A 98 -16.90 -21.91 -7.58
CA SER A 98 -15.93 -21.92 -8.68
C SER A 98 -16.41 -21.12 -9.89
N ALA A 99 -17.71 -21.13 -10.20
CA ALA A 99 -18.30 -20.31 -11.25
C ALA A 99 -18.17 -18.80 -10.95
N ILE A 100 -18.45 -18.38 -9.71
CA ILE A 100 -18.29 -16.98 -9.28
C ILE A 100 -16.82 -16.56 -9.34
N LEU A 101 -15.90 -17.39 -8.84
CA LEU A 101 -14.45 -17.10 -8.91
C LEU A 101 -13.98 -16.98 -10.37
N ALA A 102 -14.41 -17.90 -11.23
CA ALA A 102 -14.08 -17.87 -12.66
C ALA A 102 -14.61 -16.60 -13.34
N LEU A 103 -15.83 -16.17 -12.99
CA LEU A 103 -16.42 -14.92 -13.49
C LEU A 103 -15.60 -13.70 -13.06
N ILE A 104 -15.22 -13.62 -11.78
CA ILE A 104 -14.39 -12.52 -11.25
C ILE A 104 -13.04 -12.48 -11.98
N VAL A 105 -12.37 -13.63 -12.12
CA VAL A 105 -11.10 -13.72 -12.85
C VAL A 105 -11.28 -13.31 -14.30
N ALA A 106 -12.35 -13.75 -14.98
CA ALA A 106 -12.64 -13.38 -16.35
C ALA A 106 -12.91 -11.87 -16.52
N MET A 107 -13.61 -11.24 -15.57
CA MET A 107 -13.87 -9.80 -15.57
C MET A 107 -12.61 -8.97 -15.33
N LEU A 108 -11.69 -9.47 -14.49
CA LEU A 108 -10.46 -8.78 -14.13
C LEU A 108 -9.29 -9.08 -15.08
N ALA A 109 -9.36 -10.14 -15.87
CA ALA A 109 -8.32 -10.53 -16.82
C ALA A 109 -7.95 -9.42 -17.82
N PRO A 110 -8.89 -8.69 -18.46
CA PRO A 110 -8.53 -7.59 -19.37
C PRO A 110 -7.73 -6.49 -18.68
N THR A 111 -8.12 -6.12 -17.46
CA THR A 111 -7.42 -5.10 -16.65
C THR A 111 -6.02 -5.56 -16.26
N LEU A 112 -5.88 -6.84 -15.89
CA LEU A 112 -4.59 -7.43 -15.57
C LEU A 112 -3.66 -7.44 -16.79
N LEU A 113 -4.17 -7.88 -17.94
CA LEU A 113 -3.42 -7.91 -19.20
C LEU A 113 -2.97 -6.50 -19.60
N PHE A 114 -3.85 -5.50 -19.48
CA PHE A 114 -3.51 -4.10 -19.70
C PHE A 114 -2.40 -3.63 -18.76
N GLY A 115 -2.53 -3.91 -17.45
CA GLY A 115 -1.52 -3.55 -16.46
C GLY A 115 -0.15 -4.18 -16.74
N LEU A 116 -0.11 -5.46 -17.12
CA LEU A 116 1.12 -6.18 -17.46
C LEU A 116 1.79 -5.63 -18.73
N GLU A 117 1.01 -5.33 -19.77
CA GLU A 117 1.53 -4.76 -21.00
C GLU A 117 2.05 -3.33 -20.78
N ALA A 118 1.31 -2.51 -20.02
CA ALA A 118 1.73 -1.17 -19.64
C ALA A 118 3.00 -1.18 -18.77
N ALA A 119 3.16 -2.18 -17.89
CA ALA A 119 4.35 -2.35 -17.05
C ALA A 119 5.58 -2.76 -17.86
N ARG A 120 5.41 -3.53 -18.94
CA ARG A 120 6.50 -3.93 -19.83
C ARG A 120 7.05 -2.74 -20.63
N ARG A 121 6.22 -1.75 -20.95
CA ARG A 121 6.58 -0.56 -21.74
C ARG A 121 7.20 0.54 -20.89
N VAL A 122 8.32 0.23 -20.21
CA VAL A 122 9.04 1.18 -19.34
C VAL A 122 9.46 2.45 -20.10
N GLU A 123 9.73 2.32 -21.39
CA GLU A 123 10.06 3.41 -22.32
C GLU A 123 9.01 4.53 -22.40
N LEU A 124 7.71 4.22 -22.22
CA LEU A 124 6.63 5.23 -22.18
C LEU A 124 6.66 6.10 -20.93
N TRP A 125 7.43 5.67 -19.93
CA TRP A 125 7.47 6.25 -18.59
C TRP A 125 8.86 6.79 -18.27
N LEU A 126 9.75 6.93 -19.25
CA LEU A 126 10.99 7.66 -19.05
C LEU A 126 10.68 9.15 -19.14
N VAL A 127 11.15 9.92 -18.16
CA VAL A 127 11.10 11.38 -18.27
C VAL A 127 12.02 11.75 -19.43
N GLN A 128 11.45 12.35 -20.48
CA GLN A 128 12.25 12.93 -21.54
C GLN A 128 13.00 14.10 -20.93
N GLU A 129 14.33 14.00 -20.87
CA GLU A 129 15.17 15.15 -20.55
C GLU A 129 15.06 16.11 -21.73
N ASP A 130 14.16 17.09 -21.63
CA ASP A 130 14.21 18.23 -22.54
C ASP A 130 15.58 18.88 -22.36
N SER A 131 16.41 18.77 -23.40
CA SER A 131 17.75 19.34 -23.47
C SER A 131 17.66 20.86 -23.33
N SER A 132 17.81 21.35 -22.11
CA SER A 132 18.13 22.75 -21.80
C SER A 132 19.63 22.97 -21.76
#